data_AF-A0A0Q0D3Z8-F1
#
_entry.id   AF-A0A0Q0D3Z8-F1
#
_cell.length_a   1.000
_cell.length_b   1.000
_cell.length_c   1.000
_cell.angle_alpha   90.00
_cell.angle_beta   90.00
_cell.angle_gamma   90.00
#
_symmetry.space_group_name_H-M   'P 1'
#
loop_
_entity.id
_entity.type
_entity.pdbx_description
1 polymer ?
#
loop_
_entity_poly.entity_id
_entity_poly.type
_entity_poly.pdbx_seq_one_letter_code
_entity_poly.pdbx_strand_id
1 'polypeptide(L)' 'MMEKECQNMSELPRRKLRPTMADVAREAGVSLSTVDRVLNLRADVRTDTAQRIAAAAAL' A
#
# COMPACT_ATOMS: atom_id res chain seq x y z
N MET A 1 -16.91 3.09 16.29
CA MET A 1 -16.34 1.81 15.83
C MET A 1 -14.93 2.06 15.35
N MET A 2 -13.96 1.75 16.19
CA MET A 2 -12.54 1.73 15.86
C MET A 2 -12.08 0.31 16.15
N GLU A 3 -11.10 -0.14 15.35
CA GLU A 3 -10.32 -1.37 15.51
C GLU A 3 -10.91 -2.63 14.84
N LYS A 4 -9.96 -3.48 14.38
CA LYS A 4 -10.05 -4.89 13.92
C LYS A 4 -9.95 -5.04 12.38
N GLU A 5 -8.91 -5.60 11.75
CA GLU A 5 -7.69 -6.28 12.20
C GLU A 5 -6.58 -6.06 11.13
N CYS A 6 -5.48 -5.42 11.51
CA CYS A 6 -4.26 -5.37 10.70
C CYS A 6 -3.39 -6.58 11.04
N GLN A 7 -3.91 -7.79 10.85
CA GLN A 7 -3.13 -9.01 11.04
C GLN A 7 -2.94 -9.69 9.69
N ASN A 8 -1.75 -9.50 9.09
CA ASN A 8 -0.90 -10.66 8.95
C ASN A 8 0.57 -10.29 8.83
N MET A 9 1.27 -10.62 9.90
CA MET A 9 2.70 -10.79 10.02
C MET A 9 3.10 -12.02 9.18
N SER A 10 3.85 -11.81 8.11
CA SER A 10 4.69 -12.86 7.54
C SER A 10 6.12 -12.35 7.44
N GLU A 11 6.79 -12.44 8.57
CA GLU A 11 8.23 -12.29 8.71
C GLU A 11 8.92 -13.37 7.87
N LEU A 12 9.41 -13.01 6.68
CA LEU A 12 10.44 -13.77 5.99
C LEU A 12 11.46 -12.80 5.40
N PRO A 13 12.76 -12.91 5.73
CA PRO A 13 13.80 -12.08 5.14
C PRO A 13 14.08 -12.60 3.73
N ARG A 14 13.25 -12.21 2.75
CA ARG A 14 13.44 -12.59 1.35
C ARG A 14 14.15 -11.46 0.62
N ARG A 15 15.47 -11.47 0.75
CA ARG A 15 16.44 -11.28 -0.36
C ARG A 15 16.06 -10.25 -1.42
N LYS A 16 16.32 -8.95 -1.22
CA LYS A 16 16.25 -7.88 -2.26
C LYS A 16 15.15 -8.14 -3.31
N LEU A 17 13.90 -8.23 -2.87
CA LEU A 17 12.77 -8.61 -3.70
C LEU A 17 11.76 -7.47 -3.68
N ARG A 18 11.31 -7.13 -4.89
CA ARG A 18 10.34 -6.11 -5.30
C ARG A 18 9.46 -5.54 -4.17
N PRO A 19 9.27 -4.21 -4.12
CA PRO A 19 8.47 -3.56 -3.10
C PRO A 19 7.11 -4.24 -2.96
N THR A 20 6.76 -4.62 -1.73
CA THR A 20 5.46 -5.25 -1.46
C THR A 20 4.38 -4.18 -1.32
N MET A 21 3.10 -4.56 -1.44
CA MET A 21 2.00 -3.60 -1.24
C MET A 21 2.01 -2.96 0.15
N ALA A 22 2.55 -3.66 1.16
CA ALA A 22 2.70 -3.12 2.51
C ALA A 22 3.78 -2.03 2.57
N ASP A 23 4.87 -2.19 1.82
CA ASP A 23 5.93 -1.19 1.71
C ASP A 23 5.40 0.08 1.03
N VAL A 24 4.70 -0.09 -0.10
CA VAL A 24 4.07 1.02 -0.83
C VAL A 24 3.06 1.76 0.04
N ALA A 25 2.23 1.04 0.80
CA ALA A 25 1.27 1.64 1.72
C ALA A 25 1.98 2.46 2.82
N ARG A 26 3.06 1.91 3.39
CA ARG A 26 3.84 2.58 4.43
C ARG A 26 4.53 3.84 3.92
N GLU A 27 5.11 3.80 2.73
CA GLU A 27 5.81 4.92 2.11
C GLU A 27 4.83 6.04 1.69
N ALA A 28 3.71 5.68 1.08
CA ALA A 28 2.68 6.64 0.70
C ALA A 28 1.88 7.18 1.91
N GLY A 29 2.05 6.62 3.10
CA GLY A 29 1.32 7.02 4.32
C GLY A 29 -0.16 6.67 4.29
N VAL A 30 -0.53 5.59 3.60
CA VAL A 30 -1.92 5.15 3.40
C VAL A 30 -2.13 3.72 3.87
N SER A 31 -3.38 3.31 4.02
CA SER A 31 -3.72 1.92 4.36
C SER A 31 -3.61 0.98 3.16
N LEU A 32 -3.35 -0.31 3.40
CA LEU A 32 -3.37 -1.36 2.37
C LEU A 32 -4.69 -1.36 1.56
N SER A 33 -5.82 -1.15 2.23
CA SER A 33 -7.13 -1.06 1.57
C SER A 33 -7.25 0.13 0.62
N THR A 34 -6.47 1.19 0.82
CA THR A 34 -6.41 2.35 -0.09
C THR A 34 -5.57 2.00 -1.32
N VAL A 35 -4.43 1.33 -1.13
CA VAL A 35 -3.58 0.84 -2.22
C VAL A 35 -4.35 -0.16 -3.10
N ASP A 36 -5.06 -1.11 -2.49
CA ASP A 36 -5.92 -2.06 -3.21
C ASP A 36 -7.00 -1.35 -4.04
N ARG A 37 -7.68 -0.33 -3.47
CA ARG A 37 -8.69 0.46 -4.17
C ARG A 37 -8.12 1.20 -5.39
N VAL A 38 -6.91 1.74 -5.28
CA VAL A 38 -6.21 2.45 -6.37
C VAL A 38 -5.80 1.48 -7.47
N LEU A 39 -5.16 0.37 -7.10
CA LEU A 39 -4.69 -0.64 -8.06
C LEU A 39 -5.84 -1.35 -8.77
N ASN A 40 -6.95 -1.60 -8.08
CA ASN A 40 -8.13 -2.25 -8.65
C ASN A 40 -9.12 -1.28 -9.31
N LEU A 41 -8.78 0.01 -9.45
CA LEU A 41 -9.61 1.06 -10.07
C LEU A 41 -11.04 1.14 -9.48
N ARG A 42 -11.23 0.71 -8.23
CA ARG A 42 -12.56 0.66 -7.59
C ARG A 42 -12.98 1.99 -6.99
N ALA A 43 -12.10 2.98 -6.96
CA ALA A 43 -12.38 4.33 -6.47
C ALA A 43 -11.59 5.38 -7.28
N ASP A 44 -12.25 6.50 -7.60
CA ASP A 44 -11.61 7.69 -8.17
C ASP A 44 -10.78 8.35 -7.07
N VAL A 45 -9.51 7.94 -6.97
CA VAL A 45 -8.57 8.57 -6.06
C VAL A 45 -8.09 9.88 -6.66
N ARG A 46 -8.04 10.92 -5.82
CA ARG A 46 -7.42 12.19 -6.19
C ARG A 46 -6.03 11.95 -6.76
N THR A 47 -5.71 12.68 -7.82
CA THR A 47 -4.44 12.58 -8.55
C THR A 47 -3.23 12.72 -7.62
N ASP A 48 -3.33 13.57 -6.58
CA ASP A 48 -2.29 13.72 -5.54
C ASP A 48 -1.98 12.41 -4.81
N THR A 49 -3.01 11.67 -4.40
CA THR A 49 -2.86 10.38 -3.72
C THR A 49 -2.33 9.32 -4.67
N ALA A 50 -2.78 9.31 -5.93
CA ALA A 50 -2.26 8.41 -6.95
C ALA A 50 -0.76 8.65 -7.22
N GLN A 51 -0.32 9.91 -7.28
CA GLN A 51 1.10 10.25 -7.45
C GLN A 51 1.97 9.78 -6.29
N ARG A 52 1.53 9.97 -5.04
CA ARG A 52 2.23 9.48 -3.85
C ARG A 52 2.40 7.96 -3.87
N ILE A 53 1.35 7.23 -4.26
CA ILE A 53 1.36 5.76 -4.37
C ILE A 53 2.28 5.31 -5.51
N ALA A 54 2.24 5.97 -6.66
CA ALA A 54 3.10 5.64 -7.79
C ALA A 54 4.59 5.88 -7.47
N ALA A 55 4.91 6.96 -6.75
CA ALA A 55 6.26 7.24 -6.28
C ALA A 55 6.74 6.17 -5.28
N ALA A 56 5.87 5.77 -4.34
CA ALA A 56 6.16 4.72 -3.37
C ALA A 56 6.35 3.33 -4.02
N ALA A 57 5.68 3.05 -5.14
CA ALA A 57 5.81 1.80 -5.89
C ALA A 57 7.08 1.71 -6.76
N ALA A 58 7.79 2.82 -6.96
CA ALA A 58 8.99 2.90 -7.79
C ALA A 58 10.31 2.66 -7.03
N LEU A 59 10.24 2.38 -5.71
CA LEU A 59 11.37 2.01 -4.84
C LEU A 59 11.85 0.57 -5.09
#